data_AF-A0A1Q3SZZ6-F1
#
_entry.id   AF-A0A1Q3SZZ6-F1
#
_cell.length_a   1.000
_cell.length_b   1.000
_cell.length_c   1.000
_cell.angle_alpha   90.00
_cell.angle_beta   90.00
_cell.angle_gamma   90.00
#
_symmetry.space_group_name_H-M   'P 1'
#
loop_
_entity.id
_entity.type
_entity.pdbx_description
1 polymer ?
#
loop_
_entity_poly.entity_id
_entity_poly.type
_entity_poly.pdbx_seq_one_letter_code
_entity_poly.pdbx_strand_id
1 'polypeptide(L)'
;MTTPDDEFRFLSTDARSVGVAGDLPPVERVSLILDDGRTLSALRFGDTPPVATFIHGAGLNAHTWDSTILALGLPALAIDLPGHGDSSWRSDAAYTAASLAPDVATGIRAWTSTPQLVIGHSLGGLTGAALAASVPELVTQLIIIDITPGIDPNAGAAQIRAFFAGPTDWPSRDELVDRALAFGLGGGTREKAERGVYLNSRVREDGRVEWKHHFAHLASALAAAPELAAQLDAQQDALSEILSATGWNDIAAVTAPLSLIRGEQGFVTTEDAAEFSRRRPDAVVVALPTGHNVHEEAPTALAQTITELRSVEQR
;
A
#
# COMPACT_ATOMS: atom_id res chain seq x y z
N MET A 1 9.17 19.46 -27.14
CA MET A 1 8.35 19.98 -26.03
C MET A 1 7.85 18.78 -25.27
N THR A 2 8.53 18.41 -24.18
CA THR A 2 8.02 17.42 -23.23
C THR A 2 6.73 17.96 -22.66
N THR A 3 5.64 17.22 -22.79
CA THR A 3 4.41 17.47 -22.05
C THR A 3 4.79 17.62 -20.57
N PRO A 4 4.23 18.59 -19.83
CA PRO A 4 4.40 18.63 -18.37
C PRO A 4 4.11 17.25 -17.79
N ASP A 5 4.92 16.81 -16.81
CA ASP A 5 4.72 15.54 -16.11
C ASP A 5 3.42 15.67 -15.30
N ASP A 6 2.30 15.33 -15.93
CA ASP A 6 0.97 15.35 -15.30
C ASP A 6 0.74 14.02 -14.60
N GLU A 7 0.99 14.03 -13.29
CA GLU A 7 0.78 12.91 -12.38
C GLU A 7 -0.64 12.32 -12.47
N PHE A 8 -1.65 13.15 -12.73
CA PHE A 8 -3.06 12.76 -12.69
C PHE A 8 -3.61 12.32 -14.06
N ARG A 9 -2.76 12.27 -15.10
CA ARG A 9 -3.16 11.94 -16.47
C ARG A 9 -3.86 10.59 -16.64
N PHE A 10 -3.66 9.66 -15.70
CA PHE A 10 -4.23 8.30 -15.76
C PHE A 10 -5.63 8.21 -15.15
N LEU A 11 -6.07 9.18 -14.33
CA LEU A 11 -7.34 9.10 -13.61
C LEU A 11 -8.55 8.92 -14.55
N SER A 12 -8.54 9.58 -15.71
CA SER A 12 -9.61 9.43 -16.72
C SER A 12 -9.68 8.02 -17.31
N THR A 13 -8.56 7.31 -17.42
CA THR A 13 -8.54 5.92 -17.86
C THR A 13 -8.92 4.98 -16.71
N ASP A 14 -8.42 5.25 -15.51
CA ASP A 14 -8.75 4.48 -14.30
C ASP A 14 -10.26 4.53 -14.02
N ALA A 15 -10.88 5.71 -14.07
CA ALA A 15 -12.33 5.88 -13.91
C ALA A 15 -13.15 5.06 -14.91
N ARG A 16 -12.77 5.12 -16.20
CA ARG A 16 -13.42 4.32 -17.25
C ARG A 16 -13.28 2.82 -17.01
N SER A 17 -12.12 2.38 -16.50
CA SER A 17 -11.86 0.97 -16.22
C SER A 17 -12.78 0.39 -15.13
N VAL A 18 -13.26 1.24 -14.22
CA VAL A 18 -14.20 0.87 -13.14
C VAL A 18 -15.65 1.29 -13.40
N GLY A 19 -15.95 1.74 -14.63
CA GLY A 19 -17.31 2.12 -15.03
C GLY A 19 -17.80 3.45 -14.48
N VAL A 20 -16.90 4.29 -13.95
CA VAL A 20 -17.22 5.66 -13.51
C VAL A 20 -17.23 6.59 -14.72
N ALA A 21 -18.36 7.27 -14.92
CA ALA A 21 -18.58 8.21 -16.01
C ALA A 21 -18.88 9.62 -15.45
N GLY A 22 -18.47 10.66 -16.19
CA GLY A 22 -18.70 12.06 -15.82
C GLY A 22 -17.44 12.77 -15.34
N ASP A 23 -17.64 13.87 -14.63
CA ASP A 23 -16.55 14.67 -14.07
C ASP A 23 -15.86 13.91 -12.94
N LEU A 24 -14.53 13.89 -12.97
CA LEU A 24 -13.73 13.27 -11.91
C LEU A 24 -13.76 14.16 -10.66
N PRO A 25 -13.70 13.56 -9.45
CA PRO A 25 -13.49 14.35 -8.25
C PRO A 25 -12.15 15.11 -8.37
N PRO A 26 -12.03 16.30 -7.75
CA PRO A 26 -10.72 16.93 -7.66
C PRO A 26 -9.77 16.01 -6.90
N VAL A 27 -8.54 15.91 -7.40
CA VAL A 27 -7.46 15.17 -6.77
C VAL A 27 -6.26 16.09 -6.65
N GLU A 28 -5.69 16.16 -5.45
CA GLU A 28 -4.49 16.94 -5.19
C GLU A 28 -3.47 16.13 -4.38
N ARG A 29 -2.19 16.40 -4.60
CA ARG A 29 -1.12 15.91 -3.74
C ARG A 29 -0.94 16.88 -2.58
N VAL A 30 -1.00 16.36 -1.37
CA VAL A 30 -0.71 17.08 -0.13
C VAL A 30 0.58 16.55 0.48
N SER A 31 1.33 17.43 1.15
CA SER A 31 2.56 17.05 1.83
C SER A 31 2.66 17.72 3.20
N LEU A 32 3.38 17.06 4.10
CA LEU A 32 3.62 17.47 5.47
C LEU A 32 5.07 17.21 5.81
N ILE A 33 5.73 18.20 6.42
CA ILE A 33 7.05 18.01 7.03
C ILE A 33 6.83 17.47 8.44
N LEU A 34 7.37 16.28 8.71
CA LEU A 34 7.37 15.64 10.01
C LEU A 34 8.40 16.29 10.95
N ASP A 35 8.30 16.03 12.25
CA ASP A 35 9.15 16.65 13.28
C ASP A 35 10.66 16.40 13.07
N ASP A 36 11.02 15.29 12.42
CA ASP A 36 12.40 14.93 12.09
C ASP A 36 12.86 15.44 10.72
N GLY A 37 12.06 16.29 10.05
CA GLY A 37 12.36 16.90 8.76
C GLY A 37 12.05 16.02 7.54
N ARG A 38 11.61 14.77 7.74
CA ARG A 38 11.10 13.93 6.64
C ARG A 38 9.80 14.49 6.09
N THR A 39 9.55 14.31 4.80
CA THR A 39 8.26 14.62 4.18
C THR A 39 7.37 13.38 4.18
N LEU A 40 6.12 13.54 4.61
CA LEU A 40 5.02 12.61 4.34
C LEU A 40 4.13 13.19 3.24
N SER A 41 3.77 12.35 2.27
CA SER A 41 2.96 12.70 1.11
C SER A 41 1.67 11.87 1.07
N ALA A 42 0.61 12.45 0.50
CA ALA A 42 -0.63 11.75 0.25
C ALA A 42 -1.38 12.36 -0.95
N LEU A 43 -2.31 11.60 -1.50
CA LEU A 43 -3.32 12.09 -2.44
C LEU A 43 -4.63 12.32 -1.69
N ARG A 44 -5.24 13.48 -1.89
CA ARG A 44 -6.58 13.81 -1.40
C ARG A 44 -7.55 13.79 -2.56
N PHE A 45 -8.62 13.00 -2.42
CA PHE A 45 -9.71 12.87 -3.38
C PHE A 45 -10.97 13.54 -2.85
N GLY A 46 -11.65 14.31 -3.70
CA GLY A 46 -12.92 14.95 -3.40
C GLY A 46 -12.77 16.38 -2.89
N ASP A 47 -13.90 17.09 -2.87
CA ASP A 47 -14.04 18.51 -2.49
C ASP A 47 -14.46 18.70 -1.02
N THR A 48 -14.73 17.61 -0.32
CA THR A 48 -15.12 17.57 1.09
C THR A 48 -14.06 16.85 1.93
N PRO A 49 -14.04 17.05 3.26
CA PRO A 49 -13.05 16.42 4.11
C PRO A 49 -13.04 14.88 3.94
N PRO A 50 -11.85 14.23 3.85
CA PRO A 50 -11.76 12.78 3.73
C PRO A 50 -12.49 12.04 4.85
N VAL A 51 -13.13 10.93 4.49
CA VAL A 51 -13.81 10.01 5.42
C VAL A 51 -13.19 8.60 5.41
N ALA A 52 -12.28 8.33 4.48
CA ALA A 52 -11.55 7.10 4.36
C ALA A 52 -10.07 7.37 4.10
N THR A 53 -9.19 6.60 4.73
CA THR A 53 -7.74 6.64 4.53
C THR A 53 -7.24 5.29 4.01
N PHE A 54 -6.53 5.31 2.90
CA PHE A 54 -5.99 4.16 2.21
C PHE A 54 -4.46 4.08 2.40
N ILE A 55 -3.96 2.88 2.72
CA ILE A 55 -2.55 2.64 3.02
C ILE A 55 -2.06 1.46 2.17
N HIS A 56 -1.12 1.73 1.25
CA HIS A 56 -0.64 0.75 0.28
C HIS A 56 0.34 -0.29 0.87
N GLY A 57 0.61 -1.35 0.11
CA GLY A 57 1.62 -2.37 0.43
C GLY A 57 3.06 -1.98 0.06
N ALA A 58 4.03 -2.83 0.41
CA ALA A 58 5.44 -2.56 0.11
C ALA A 58 5.71 -2.47 -1.41
N GLY A 59 6.56 -1.53 -1.83
CA GLY A 59 6.91 -1.32 -3.24
C GLY A 59 5.85 -0.60 -4.08
N LEU A 60 4.70 -0.24 -3.48
CA LEU A 60 3.63 0.52 -4.12
C LEU A 60 3.67 2.01 -3.70
N ASN A 61 2.63 2.77 -4.05
CA ASN A 61 2.44 4.17 -3.68
C ASN A 61 0.93 4.50 -3.65
N ALA A 62 0.56 5.74 -3.30
CA ALA A 62 -0.81 6.19 -3.16
C ALA A 62 -1.69 5.95 -4.42
N HIS A 63 -1.12 6.04 -5.64
CA HIS A 63 -1.87 5.85 -6.88
C HIS A 63 -2.31 4.41 -7.16
N THR A 64 -1.85 3.43 -6.38
CA THR A 64 -2.40 2.07 -6.48
C THR A 64 -3.89 2.03 -6.14
N TRP A 65 -4.39 3.03 -5.39
CA TRP A 65 -5.78 3.13 -4.96
C TRP A 65 -6.70 3.87 -5.90
N ASP A 66 -6.19 4.53 -6.96
CA ASP A 66 -6.99 5.43 -7.82
C ASP A 66 -8.30 4.79 -8.29
N SER A 67 -8.21 3.62 -8.92
CA SER A 67 -9.38 2.88 -9.42
C SER A 67 -10.35 2.46 -8.30
N THR A 68 -9.83 2.04 -7.15
CA THR A 68 -10.66 1.65 -6.00
C THR A 68 -11.39 2.86 -5.39
N ILE A 69 -10.69 3.99 -5.20
CA ILE A 69 -11.27 5.22 -4.64
C ILE A 69 -12.33 5.79 -5.59
N LEU A 70 -12.03 5.83 -6.89
CA LEU A 70 -12.99 6.26 -7.92
C LEU A 70 -14.24 5.37 -7.92
N ALA A 71 -14.08 4.05 -7.84
CA ALA A 71 -15.20 3.11 -7.77
C ALA A 71 -16.01 3.25 -6.47
N LEU A 72 -15.34 3.57 -5.35
CA LEU A 72 -15.98 3.74 -4.05
C LEU A 72 -16.75 5.07 -3.94
N GLY A 73 -16.30 6.11 -4.64
CA GLY A 73 -16.98 7.40 -4.74
C GLY A 73 -17.02 8.20 -3.43
N LEU A 74 -16.05 7.99 -2.54
CA LEU A 74 -15.96 8.71 -1.26
C LEU A 74 -14.79 9.71 -1.27
N PRO A 75 -14.92 10.85 -0.55
CA PRO A 75 -13.77 11.68 -0.22
C PRO A 75 -12.75 10.87 0.58
N ALA A 76 -11.51 10.84 0.10
CA ALA A 76 -10.51 9.91 0.58
C ALA A 76 -9.12 10.52 0.65
N LEU A 77 -8.28 9.91 1.47
CA LEU A 77 -6.87 10.19 1.61
C LEU A 77 -6.10 8.91 1.27
N ALA A 78 -5.19 8.93 0.30
CA ALA A 78 -4.30 7.81 0.01
C ALA A 78 -2.87 8.19 0.39
N ILE A 79 -2.31 7.51 1.39
CA ILE A 79 -1.00 7.84 1.95
C ILE A 79 0.11 7.21 1.12
N ASP A 80 1.15 7.97 0.78
CA ASP A 80 2.46 7.39 0.45
C ASP A 80 3.18 7.05 1.76
N LEU A 81 3.37 5.78 2.07
CA LEU A 81 4.11 5.38 3.26
C LEU A 81 5.56 5.93 3.22
N PRO A 82 6.18 6.26 4.36
CA PRO A 82 7.61 6.50 4.43
C PRO A 82 8.41 5.45 3.64
N GLY A 83 9.37 5.90 2.84
CA GLY A 83 10.11 5.01 1.93
C GLY A 83 9.43 4.70 0.61
N HIS A 84 8.28 5.32 0.29
CA HIS A 84 7.52 5.06 -0.93
C HIS A 84 6.97 6.35 -1.54
N GLY A 85 6.60 6.29 -2.82
CA GLY A 85 5.99 7.40 -3.53
C GLY A 85 6.77 8.72 -3.38
N ASP A 86 6.04 9.77 -3.01
CA ASP A 86 6.63 11.10 -2.81
C ASP A 86 6.94 11.39 -1.32
N SER A 87 6.82 10.37 -0.47
CA SER A 87 7.28 10.43 0.92
C SER A 87 8.79 10.19 1.01
N SER A 88 9.42 10.85 1.97
CA SER A 88 10.85 10.69 2.23
C SER A 88 11.20 9.25 2.58
N TRP A 89 12.38 8.84 2.13
CA TRP A 89 12.99 7.60 2.62
C TRP A 89 13.48 7.78 4.05
N ARG A 90 13.50 6.68 4.80
CA ARG A 90 14.07 6.64 6.15
C ARG A 90 15.53 6.26 6.10
N SER A 91 16.37 7.05 6.76
CA SER A 91 17.81 6.78 6.88
C SER A 91 18.12 5.55 7.73
N ASP A 92 17.25 5.19 8.68
CA ASP A 92 17.36 3.99 9.50
C ASP A 92 16.83 2.72 8.82
N ALA A 93 16.24 2.85 7.62
CA ALA A 93 15.59 1.77 6.87
C ALA A 93 14.53 0.99 7.67
N ALA A 94 14.01 1.55 8.78
CA ALA A 94 12.99 0.92 9.59
C ALA A 94 11.61 1.10 8.94
N TYR A 95 11.13 0.07 8.25
CA TYR A 95 9.83 0.07 7.57
C TYR A 95 8.87 -0.97 8.16
N THR A 96 8.87 -1.12 9.49
CA THR A 96 7.91 -1.98 10.19
C THR A 96 6.60 -1.25 10.43
N ALA A 97 5.48 -1.98 10.55
CA ALA A 97 4.18 -1.40 10.86
C ALA A 97 4.21 -0.43 12.06
N ALA A 98 4.89 -0.84 13.15
CA ALA A 98 5.06 -0.02 14.34
C ALA A 98 5.84 1.28 14.10
N SER A 99 6.83 1.27 13.19
CA SER A 99 7.59 2.47 12.83
C SER A 99 6.85 3.40 11.85
N LEU A 100 5.92 2.86 11.07
CA LEU A 100 5.16 3.59 10.04
C LEU A 100 3.87 4.21 10.59
N ALA A 101 3.21 3.54 11.53
CA ALA A 101 1.92 3.98 12.08
C ALA A 101 1.94 5.40 12.69
N PRO A 102 2.99 5.84 13.41
CA PRO A 102 3.05 7.21 13.94
C PRO A 102 3.05 8.30 12.86
N ASP A 103 3.75 8.06 11.73
CA ASP A 103 3.78 9.00 10.62
C ASP A 103 2.39 9.08 9.95
N VAL A 104 1.73 7.92 9.75
CA VAL A 104 0.35 7.87 9.23
C VAL A 104 -0.63 8.59 10.17
N ALA A 105 -0.53 8.39 11.49
CA ALA A 105 -1.36 9.07 12.48
C ALA A 105 -1.20 10.60 12.38
N THR A 106 0.04 11.07 12.22
CA THR A 106 0.35 12.49 12.03
C THR A 106 -0.31 13.04 10.76
N GLY A 107 -0.23 12.30 9.64
CA GLY A 107 -0.90 12.66 8.39
C GLY A 107 -2.43 12.75 8.53
N ILE A 108 -3.06 11.75 9.17
CA ILE A 108 -4.51 11.77 9.42
C ILE A 108 -4.91 12.99 10.25
N ARG A 109 -4.21 13.26 11.37
CA ARG A 109 -4.49 14.43 12.22
C ARG A 109 -4.33 15.76 11.49
N ALA A 110 -3.39 15.85 10.56
CA ALA A 110 -3.11 17.07 9.81
C ALA A 110 -4.10 17.31 8.67
N TRP A 111 -4.58 16.24 8.02
CA TRP A 111 -5.33 16.33 6.76
C TRP A 111 -6.80 15.98 6.86
N THR A 112 -7.26 15.51 8.01
CA THR A 112 -8.67 15.17 8.26
C THR A 112 -9.17 15.80 9.57
N SER A 113 -10.48 15.87 9.75
CA SER A 113 -11.13 16.46 10.92
C SER A 113 -12.00 15.47 11.70
N THR A 114 -12.11 14.23 11.23
CA THR A 114 -12.93 13.18 11.82
C THR A 114 -12.14 11.87 11.85
N PRO A 115 -12.48 10.93 12.74
CA PRO A 115 -11.96 9.58 12.67
C PRO A 115 -12.26 8.97 11.29
N GLN A 116 -11.38 8.11 10.80
CA GLN A 116 -11.37 7.62 9.42
C GLN A 116 -11.70 6.13 9.36
N LEU A 117 -12.39 5.72 8.30
CA LEU A 117 -12.31 4.34 7.84
C LEU A 117 -10.89 4.10 7.32
N VAL A 118 -10.15 3.16 7.90
CA VAL A 118 -8.79 2.82 7.45
C VAL A 118 -8.82 1.54 6.63
N ILE A 119 -8.31 1.62 5.40
CA ILE A 119 -8.17 0.47 4.49
C ILE A 119 -6.69 0.28 4.20
N GLY A 120 -6.13 -0.85 4.59
CA GLY A 120 -4.71 -1.13 4.44
C GLY A 120 -4.47 -2.43 3.67
N HIS A 121 -3.63 -2.39 2.64
CA HIS A 121 -3.16 -3.57 1.91
C HIS A 121 -1.78 -3.98 2.38
N SER A 122 -1.57 -5.28 2.63
CA SER A 122 -0.24 -5.82 2.93
C SER A 122 0.46 -5.06 4.07
N LEU A 123 1.65 -4.52 3.87
CA LEU A 123 2.31 -3.62 4.83
C LEU A 123 1.39 -2.53 5.39
N GLY A 124 0.55 -1.93 4.54
CA GLY A 124 -0.44 -0.94 4.95
C GLY A 124 -1.55 -1.50 5.84
N GLY A 125 -1.91 -2.77 5.69
CA GLY A 125 -2.86 -3.48 6.56
C GLY A 125 -2.32 -3.65 7.99
N LEU A 126 -1.07 -4.12 8.10
CA LEU A 126 -0.38 -4.22 9.40
C LEU A 126 -0.15 -2.83 10.03
N THR A 127 0.20 -1.84 9.21
CA THR A 127 0.36 -0.44 9.66
C THR A 127 -0.97 0.13 10.15
N GLY A 128 -2.08 -0.17 9.47
CA GLY A 128 -3.43 0.20 9.90
C GLY A 128 -3.83 -0.46 11.22
N ALA A 129 -3.44 -1.71 11.45
CA ALA A 129 -3.65 -2.39 12.73
C ALA A 129 -2.85 -1.73 13.87
N ALA A 130 -1.57 -1.45 13.66
CA ALA A 130 -0.73 -0.75 14.63
C ALA A 130 -1.25 0.67 14.93
N LEU A 131 -1.73 1.40 13.91
CA LEU A 131 -2.40 2.69 14.07
C LEU A 131 -3.67 2.57 14.91
N ALA A 132 -4.57 1.67 14.56
CA ALA A 132 -5.86 1.50 15.24
C ALA A 132 -5.71 1.00 16.68
N ALA A 133 -4.64 0.24 16.97
CA ALA A 133 -4.30 -0.20 18.32
C ALA A 133 -3.72 0.93 19.18
N SER A 134 -2.83 1.76 18.61
CA SER A 134 -2.11 2.79 19.36
C SER A 134 -2.87 4.12 19.46
N VAL A 135 -3.72 4.43 18.49
CA VAL A 135 -4.44 5.70 18.38
C VAL A 135 -5.91 5.43 17.96
N PRO A 136 -6.68 4.67 18.76
CA PRO A 136 -8.00 4.18 18.38
C PRO A 136 -9.01 5.29 18.07
N GLU A 137 -8.83 6.50 18.62
CA GLU A 137 -9.71 7.63 18.37
C GLU A 137 -9.63 8.18 16.93
N LEU A 138 -8.63 7.78 16.14
CA LEU A 138 -8.51 8.16 14.74
C LEU A 138 -9.20 7.19 13.77
N VAL A 139 -9.69 6.04 14.24
CA VAL A 139 -10.15 4.95 13.38
C VAL A 139 -11.60 4.59 13.68
N THR A 140 -12.50 4.78 12.72
CA THR A 140 -13.90 4.33 12.85
C THR A 140 -14.06 2.84 12.60
N GLN A 141 -13.26 2.30 11.68
CA GLN A 141 -13.29 0.91 11.22
C GLN A 141 -11.94 0.61 10.55
N LEU A 142 -11.45 -0.62 10.67
CA LEU A 142 -10.24 -1.09 10.00
C LEU A 142 -10.56 -2.25 9.04
N ILE A 143 -10.16 -2.10 7.78
CA ILE A 143 -10.21 -3.16 6.78
C ILE A 143 -8.77 -3.52 6.39
N ILE A 144 -8.36 -4.75 6.68
CA ILE A 144 -7.07 -5.32 6.29
C ILE A 144 -7.26 -6.09 4.99
N ILE A 145 -6.39 -5.86 4.02
CA ILE A 145 -6.42 -6.53 2.72
C ILE A 145 -5.18 -7.41 2.57
N ASP A 146 -5.44 -8.70 2.51
CA ASP A 146 -4.55 -9.79 2.12
C ASP A 146 -3.21 -9.84 2.87
N ILE A 147 -3.28 -9.69 4.20
CA ILE A 147 -2.15 -9.95 5.10
C ILE A 147 -2.62 -10.33 6.51
N THR A 148 -1.80 -11.11 7.23
CA THR A 148 -1.89 -11.32 8.67
C THR A 148 -0.48 -11.40 9.27
N PRO A 149 -0.29 -11.18 10.59
CA PRO A 149 1.01 -11.30 11.22
C PRO A 149 1.57 -12.72 11.12
N GLY A 150 2.86 -12.84 10.79
CA GLY A 150 3.55 -14.12 10.64
C GLY A 150 3.57 -14.70 9.23
N ILE A 151 2.86 -14.08 8.29
CA ILE A 151 3.05 -14.36 6.87
C ILE A 151 4.39 -13.76 6.43
N ASP A 152 5.25 -14.58 5.84
CA ASP A 152 6.40 -14.09 5.09
C ASP A 152 5.96 -13.74 3.65
N PRO A 153 5.85 -12.45 3.29
CA PRO A 153 5.48 -12.05 1.93
C PRO A 153 6.56 -12.44 0.89
N ASN A 154 7.76 -12.83 1.33
CA ASN A 154 8.84 -13.27 0.44
C ASN A 154 8.74 -14.74 0.03
N ALA A 155 7.98 -15.59 0.72
CA ALA A 155 7.93 -17.02 0.42
C ALA A 155 7.49 -17.34 -1.03
N GLY A 156 6.70 -16.46 -1.67
CA GLY A 156 6.26 -16.59 -3.07
C GLY A 156 6.90 -15.63 -4.08
N ALA A 157 7.73 -14.68 -3.66
CA ALA A 157 8.09 -13.48 -4.44
C ALA A 157 9.47 -13.53 -5.13
N ALA A 158 9.99 -14.72 -5.46
CA ALA A 158 11.35 -14.87 -6.02
C ALA A 158 11.58 -14.04 -7.30
N GLN A 159 10.57 -13.92 -8.17
CA GLN A 159 10.63 -13.09 -9.37
C GLN A 159 10.69 -11.59 -9.06
N ILE A 160 9.95 -11.12 -8.07
CA ILE A 160 9.95 -9.72 -7.62
C ILE A 160 11.29 -9.37 -6.98
N ARG A 161 11.86 -10.27 -6.15
CA ARG A 161 13.22 -10.09 -5.62
C ARG A 161 14.26 -10.01 -6.72
N ALA A 162 14.22 -10.92 -7.69
CA ALA A 162 15.14 -10.89 -8.82
C ALA A 162 15.00 -9.63 -9.67
N PHE A 163 13.79 -9.07 -9.77
CA PHE A 163 13.54 -7.81 -10.45
C PHE A 163 14.22 -6.64 -9.72
N PHE A 164 14.01 -6.51 -8.41
CA PHE A 164 14.56 -5.44 -7.57
C PHE A 164 16.05 -5.58 -7.24
N ALA A 165 16.60 -6.79 -7.28
CA ALA A 165 18.04 -7.03 -7.19
C ALA A 165 18.81 -6.57 -8.45
N GLY A 166 18.09 -6.12 -9.48
CA GLY A 166 18.67 -5.56 -10.70
C GLY A 166 19.21 -4.13 -10.54
N PRO A 167 19.37 -3.41 -11.68
CA PRO A 167 19.72 -1.99 -11.66
C PRO A 167 18.73 -1.21 -10.79
N THR A 168 19.22 -0.20 -10.07
CA THR A 168 18.37 0.70 -9.27
C THR A 168 17.87 1.90 -10.07
N ASP A 169 18.43 2.12 -11.25
CA ASP A 169 18.07 3.20 -12.14
C ASP A 169 18.15 2.78 -13.62
N TRP A 170 17.49 3.54 -14.50
CA TRP A 170 17.34 3.28 -15.93
C TRP A 170 17.54 4.55 -16.77
N PRO A 171 17.98 4.45 -18.03
CA PRO A 171 18.06 5.59 -18.93
C PRO A 171 16.69 6.18 -19.29
N SER A 172 15.61 5.38 -19.25
CA SER A 172 14.26 5.82 -19.58
C SER A 172 13.19 4.99 -18.87
N ARG A 173 11.96 5.52 -18.77
CA ARG A 173 10.80 4.78 -18.25
C ARG A 173 10.44 3.62 -19.18
N ASP A 174 10.63 3.76 -20.49
CA ASP A 174 10.36 2.71 -21.47
C ASP A 174 11.23 1.47 -21.22
N GLU A 175 12.52 1.65 -20.93
CA GLU A 175 13.40 0.51 -20.57
C GLU A 175 12.96 -0.17 -19.26
N LEU A 176 12.45 0.60 -18.30
CA LEU A 176 11.92 0.06 -17.06
C LEU A 176 10.61 -0.71 -17.29
N VAL A 177 9.74 -0.23 -18.18
CA VAL A 177 8.53 -0.94 -18.64
C VAL A 177 8.90 -2.25 -19.32
N ASP A 178 9.86 -2.23 -20.26
CA ASP A 178 10.32 -3.41 -20.97
C ASP A 178 10.87 -4.45 -20.00
N ARG A 179 11.64 -4.01 -19.00
CA ARG A 179 12.15 -4.88 -17.94
C ARG A 179 11.02 -5.44 -17.08
N ALA A 180 10.06 -4.62 -16.66
CA ALA A 180 8.93 -5.09 -15.85
C ALA A 180 8.14 -6.18 -16.58
N LEU A 181 7.81 -5.95 -17.85
CA LEU A 181 7.12 -6.92 -18.71
C LEU A 181 7.93 -8.21 -18.89
N ALA A 182 9.25 -8.13 -19.05
CA ALA A 182 10.13 -9.30 -19.16
C ALA A 182 10.13 -10.18 -17.88
N PHE A 183 9.83 -9.59 -16.73
CA PHE A 183 9.66 -10.29 -15.45
C PHE A 183 8.20 -10.70 -15.18
N GLY A 184 7.28 -10.47 -16.12
CA GLY A 184 5.85 -10.74 -15.94
C GLY A 184 5.13 -9.74 -15.02
N LEU A 185 5.78 -8.62 -14.70
CA LEU A 185 5.20 -7.54 -13.90
C LEU A 185 4.46 -6.54 -14.81
N GLY A 186 3.52 -5.78 -14.22
CA GLY A 186 2.77 -4.75 -14.95
C GLY A 186 1.40 -5.18 -15.47
N GLY A 187 0.77 -6.18 -14.85
CA GLY A 187 -0.67 -6.45 -15.04
C GLY A 187 -1.07 -7.02 -16.40
N GLY A 188 -0.12 -7.60 -17.13
CA GLY A 188 -0.36 -8.37 -18.36
C GLY A 188 -0.47 -7.55 -19.66
N THR A 189 -0.41 -6.22 -19.59
CA THR A 189 -0.39 -5.36 -20.79
C THR A 189 0.66 -4.26 -20.66
N ARG A 190 1.17 -3.77 -21.79
CA ARG A 190 2.11 -2.64 -21.80
C ARG A 190 1.52 -1.38 -21.19
N GLU A 191 0.26 -1.06 -21.49
CA GLU A 191 -0.43 0.13 -20.95
C GLU A 191 -0.47 0.13 -19.41
N LYS A 192 -0.80 -1.02 -18.80
CA LYS A 192 -0.79 -1.17 -17.34
C LYS A 192 0.62 -1.07 -16.76
N ALA A 193 1.60 -1.67 -17.44
CA ALA A 193 3.01 -1.55 -17.05
C ALA A 193 3.50 -0.10 -17.12
N GLU A 194 3.14 0.65 -18.17
CA GLU A 194 3.48 2.07 -18.34
C GLU A 194 2.89 2.92 -17.22
N ARG A 195 1.62 2.72 -16.86
CA ARG A 195 0.99 3.39 -15.71
C ARG A 195 1.76 3.09 -14.43
N GLY A 196 1.97 1.80 -14.12
CA GLY A 196 2.65 1.36 -12.90
C GLY A 196 4.07 1.91 -12.80
N VAL A 197 4.86 1.81 -13.88
CA VAL A 197 6.21 2.35 -13.94
C VAL A 197 6.21 3.86 -13.80
N TYR A 198 5.34 4.57 -14.52
CA TYR A 198 5.31 6.02 -14.49
C TYR A 198 5.03 6.55 -13.08
N LEU A 199 3.99 6.02 -12.41
CA LEU A 199 3.55 6.51 -11.10
C LEU A 199 4.48 6.05 -9.97
N ASN A 200 5.20 4.94 -10.16
CA ASN A 200 6.11 4.40 -9.15
C ASN A 200 7.59 4.76 -9.40
N SER A 201 7.90 5.56 -10.43
CA SER A 201 9.27 6.02 -10.74
C SER A 201 9.36 7.55 -10.85
N ARG A 202 10.57 8.08 -10.63
CA ARG A 202 10.90 9.50 -10.83
C ARG A 202 12.10 9.65 -11.75
N VAL A 203 12.14 10.78 -12.46
CA VAL A 203 13.29 11.18 -13.25
C VAL A 203 14.17 12.08 -12.37
N ARG A 204 15.42 11.69 -12.19
CA ARG A 204 16.43 12.45 -11.43
C ARG A 204 16.94 13.64 -12.24
N GLU A 205 17.68 14.52 -11.56
CA GLU A 205 18.33 15.68 -12.19
C GLU A 205 19.32 15.29 -13.31
N ASP A 206 19.95 14.12 -13.21
CA ASP A 206 20.86 13.58 -14.23
C ASP A 206 20.13 12.90 -15.40
N GLY A 207 18.79 12.95 -15.42
CA GLY A 207 17.94 12.38 -16.46
C GLY A 207 17.70 10.87 -16.32
N ARG A 208 18.29 10.20 -15.33
CA ARG A 208 18.03 8.77 -15.08
C ARG A 208 16.73 8.59 -14.31
N VAL A 209 16.07 7.45 -14.57
CA VAL A 209 14.83 7.04 -13.93
C VAL A 209 15.15 6.12 -12.77
N GLU A 210 14.56 6.34 -11.60
CA GLU A 210 14.69 5.45 -10.45
C GLU A 210 13.33 5.16 -9.80
N TRP A 211 13.26 4.08 -9.03
CA TRP A 211 12.06 3.78 -8.24
C TRP A 211 11.84 4.85 -7.17
N LYS A 212 10.58 5.22 -6.96
CA LYS A 212 10.17 6.11 -5.86
C LYS A 212 10.27 5.42 -4.50
N HIS A 213 10.32 4.09 -4.45
CA HIS A 213 10.43 3.34 -3.20
C HIS A 213 11.88 2.95 -2.85
N HIS A 214 12.23 3.07 -1.56
CA HIS A 214 13.57 2.74 -1.04
C HIS A 214 13.91 1.25 -1.18
N PHE A 215 12.88 0.40 -1.24
CA PHE A 215 13.02 -1.06 -1.22
C PHE A 215 13.86 -1.60 -2.39
N ALA A 216 13.79 -0.98 -3.58
CA ALA A 216 14.64 -1.40 -4.70
C ALA A 216 16.13 -1.13 -4.42
N HIS A 217 16.44 0.00 -3.77
CA HIS A 217 17.81 0.34 -3.40
C HIS A 217 18.34 -0.56 -2.30
N LEU A 218 17.51 -0.86 -1.29
CA LEU A 218 17.85 -1.82 -0.24
C LEU A 218 18.08 -3.22 -0.82
N ALA A 219 17.19 -3.71 -1.68
CA ALA A 219 17.34 -5.01 -2.32
C ALA A 219 18.60 -5.11 -3.17
N SER A 220 18.90 -4.07 -3.97
CA SER A 220 20.13 -4.02 -4.78
C SER A 220 21.39 -3.97 -3.92
N ALA A 221 21.39 -3.17 -2.84
CA ALA A 221 22.51 -3.11 -1.90
C ALA A 221 22.76 -4.46 -1.20
N LEU A 222 21.69 -5.17 -0.80
CA LEU A 222 21.78 -6.51 -0.23
C LEU A 222 22.31 -7.53 -1.23
N ALA A 223 21.83 -7.49 -2.47
CA ALA A 223 22.33 -8.37 -3.54
C ALA A 223 23.83 -8.16 -3.81
N ALA A 224 24.33 -6.93 -3.66
CA ALA A 224 25.74 -6.60 -3.76
C ALA A 224 26.59 -7.02 -2.55
N ALA A 225 25.96 -7.40 -1.42
CA ALA A 225 26.62 -7.81 -0.18
C ALA A 225 26.03 -9.13 0.37
N PRO A 226 26.32 -10.29 -0.24
CA PRO A 226 25.67 -11.57 0.09
C PRO A 226 25.87 -12.02 1.54
N GLU A 227 27.01 -11.69 2.15
CA GLU A 227 27.29 -12.01 3.56
C GLU A 227 26.40 -11.21 4.52
N LEU A 228 26.13 -9.94 4.18
CA LEU A 228 25.21 -9.08 4.93
C LEU A 228 23.77 -9.54 4.73
N ALA A 229 23.40 -9.92 3.49
CA ALA A 229 22.09 -10.50 3.20
C ALA A 229 21.83 -11.75 4.03
N ALA A 230 22.77 -12.70 4.10
CA ALA A 230 22.63 -13.91 4.90
C ALA A 230 22.49 -13.63 6.41
N GLN A 231 23.18 -12.61 6.93
CA GLN A 231 23.04 -12.18 8.33
C GLN A 231 21.68 -11.52 8.60
N LEU A 232 21.19 -10.73 7.65
CA LEU A 232 19.89 -10.07 7.74
C LEU A 232 18.73 -11.04 7.57
N ASP A 233 18.86 -12.05 6.71
CA ASP A 233 17.86 -13.12 6.57
C ASP A 233 17.72 -13.88 7.90
N ALA A 234 18.84 -14.26 8.52
CA ALA A 234 18.82 -14.92 9.84
C ALA A 234 18.25 -14.01 10.95
N GLN A 235 18.51 -12.69 10.90
CA GLN A 235 17.86 -11.73 11.80
C GLN A 235 16.39 -11.51 11.46
N GLN A 236 16.00 -11.52 10.19
CA GLN A 236 14.62 -11.38 9.73
C GLN A 236 13.78 -12.56 10.16
N ASP A 237 14.28 -13.79 10.10
CA ASP A 237 13.55 -14.96 10.60
C ASP A 237 13.25 -14.81 12.10
N ALA A 238 14.27 -14.47 12.89
CA ALA A 238 14.11 -14.24 14.33
C ALA A 238 13.20 -13.03 14.64
N LEU A 239 13.31 -11.96 13.85
CA LEU A 239 12.48 -10.76 14.00
C LEU A 239 11.06 -11.00 13.49
N SER A 240 10.85 -11.83 12.48
CA SER A 240 9.54 -12.19 11.92
C SER A 240 8.73 -12.96 12.95
N GLU A 241 9.34 -13.87 13.71
CA GLU A 241 8.68 -14.52 14.86
C GLU A 241 8.21 -13.50 15.92
N ILE A 242 9.07 -12.53 16.25
CA ILE A 242 8.75 -11.48 17.22
C ILE A 242 7.70 -10.49 16.68
N LEU A 243 7.86 -10.04 15.44
CA LEU A 243 6.96 -9.11 14.74
C LEU A 243 5.60 -9.75 14.48
N SER A 244 5.56 -11.06 14.23
CA SER A 244 4.33 -11.84 14.16
C SER A 244 3.59 -11.77 15.50
N ALA A 245 4.30 -12.01 16.61
CA ALA A 245 3.71 -11.92 17.95
C ALA A 245 3.26 -10.49 18.29
N THR A 246 4.03 -9.45 17.97
CA THR A 246 3.62 -8.05 18.20
C THR A 246 2.47 -7.64 17.28
N GLY A 247 2.45 -8.09 16.03
CA GLY A 247 1.36 -7.79 15.09
C GLY A 247 0.04 -8.44 15.52
N TRP A 248 0.08 -9.63 16.11
CA TRP A 248 -1.12 -10.23 16.71
C TRP A 248 -1.58 -9.48 17.97
N ASN A 249 -0.66 -8.88 18.73
CA ASN A 249 -1.02 -8.01 19.85
C ASN A 249 -1.71 -6.73 19.35
N ASP A 250 -1.21 -6.13 18.26
CA ASP A 250 -1.86 -4.97 17.65
C ASP A 250 -3.28 -5.32 17.21
N ILE A 251 -3.46 -6.42 16.45
CA ILE A 251 -4.78 -6.91 16.03
C ILE A 251 -5.69 -7.16 17.23
N ALA A 252 -5.19 -7.74 18.32
CA ALA A 252 -5.98 -7.97 19.53
C ALA A 252 -6.38 -6.67 20.25
N ALA A 253 -5.55 -5.62 20.13
CA ALA A 253 -5.79 -4.32 20.76
C ALA A 253 -6.70 -3.40 19.94
N VAL A 254 -6.95 -3.67 18.65
CA VAL A 254 -7.87 -2.87 17.82
C VAL A 254 -9.29 -2.96 18.38
N THR A 255 -9.80 -1.83 18.90
CA THR A 255 -11.18 -1.72 19.44
C THR A 255 -12.22 -1.34 18.39
N ALA A 256 -11.78 -0.78 17.26
CA ALA A 256 -12.66 -0.49 16.15
C ALA A 256 -13.15 -1.80 15.50
N PRO A 257 -14.31 -1.78 14.82
CA PRO A 257 -14.72 -2.89 13.97
C PRO A 257 -13.62 -3.24 12.96
N LEU A 258 -13.38 -4.55 12.79
CA LEU A 258 -12.27 -5.09 12.03
C LEU A 258 -12.77 -6.05 10.97
N SER A 259 -12.27 -5.92 9.75
CA SER A 259 -12.53 -6.88 8.68
C SER A 259 -11.24 -7.29 7.98
N LEU A 260 -11.23 -8.51 7.45
CA LEU A 260 -10.17 -9.05 6.61
C LEU A 260 -10.75 -9.39 5.24
N ILE A 261 -10.22 -8.76 4.19
CA ILE A 261 -10.47 -9.14 2.81
C ILE A 261 -9.24 -9.88 2.31
N ARG A 262 -9.39 -11.10 1.80
CA ARG A 262 -8.28 -11.86 1.21
C ARG A 262 -8.51 -12.17 -0.26
N GLY A 263 -7.42 -12.28 -1.00
CA GLY A 263 -7.41 -12.95 -2.29
C GLY A 263 -7.50 -14.46 -2.09
N GLU A 264 -8.31 -15.14 -2.89
CA GLU A 264 -8.33 -16.61 -2.91
C GLU A 264 -6.96 -17.19 -3.30
N GLN A 265 -6.20 -16.49 -4.14
CA GLN A 265 -4.84 -16.84 -4.56
C GLN A 265 -3.80 -15.85 -3.99
N GLY A 266 -4.16 -15.12 -2.93
CA GLY A 266 -3.30 -14.16 -2.24
C GLY A 266 -2.34 -14.80 -1.24
N PHE A 267 -1.74 -13.96 -0.39
CA PHE A 267 -0.83 -14.37 0.67
C PHE A 267 -1.56 -15.02 1.84
N VAL A 268 -2.77 -14.55 2.16
CA VAL A 268 -3.55 -15.08 3.28
C VAL A 268 -4.20 -16.39 2.85
N THR A 269 -3.74 -17.50 3.42
CA THR A 269 -4.32 -18.82 3.18
C THR A 269 -5.64 -19.01 3.93
N THR A 270 -6.31 -20.14 3.71
CA THR A 270 -7.57 -20.45 4.41
C THR A 270 -7.30 -20.74 5.88
N GLU A 271 -6.14 -21.31 6.17
CA GLU A 271 -5.62 -21.57 7.50
C GLU A 271 -5.30 -20.26 8.24
N ASP A 272 -4.67 -19.29 7.57
CA ASP A 272 -4.39 -17.96 8.13
C ASP A 272 -5.69 -17.20 8.43
N ALA A 273 -6.65 -17.23 7.51
CA ALA A 273 -7.97 -16.64 7.70
C ALA A 273 -8.71 -17.30 8.88
N ALA A 274 -8.61 -18.62 9.02
CA ALA A 274 -9.20 -19.33 10.16
C ALA A 274 -8.51 -18.96 11.49
N GLU A 275 -7.18 -18.78 11.51
CA GLU A 275 -6.47 -18.28 12.69
C GLU A 275 -6.88 -16.84 13.03
N PHE A 276 -7.02 -15.98 12.03
CA PHE A 276 -7.52 -14.62 12.22
C PHE A 276 -8.91 -14.62 12.86
N SER A 277 -9.86 -15.41 12.34
CA SER A 277 -11.21 -15.54 12.92
C SER A 277 -11.20 -16.17 14.32
N ARG A 278 -10.26 -17.09 14.62
CA ARG A 278 -10.11 -17.62 15.99
C ARG A 278 -9.69 -16.54 16.98
N ARG A 279 -8.79 -15.64 16.58
CA ARG A 279 -8.27 -14.54 17.43
C ARG A 279 -9.20 -13.34 17.50
N ARG A 280 -9.95 -13.07 16.43
CA ARG A 280 -10.95 -11.99 16.32
C ARG A 280 -12.28 -12.54 15.83
N PRO A 281 -13.05 -13.23 16.69
CA PRO A 281 -14.35 -13.81 16.31
C PRO A 281 -15.41 -12.77 15.91
N ASP A 282 -15.20 -11.51 16.29
CA ASP A 282 -16.01 -10.36 15.94
C ASP A 282 -15.70 -9.80 14.55
N ALA A 283 -14.58 -10.19 13.93
CA ALA A 283 -14.18 -9.69 12.63
C ALA A 283 -14.89 -10.39 11.48
N VAL A 284 -15.22 -9.63 10.45
CA VAL A 284 -15.78 -10.17 9.19
C VAL A 284 -14.64 -10.55 8.25
N VAL A 285 -14.66 -11.78 7.73
CA VAL A 285 -13.68 -12.25 6.75
C VAL A 285 -14.36 -12.50 5.42
N VAL A 286 -13.84 -11.88 4.35
CA VAL A 286 -14.33 -11.99 2.98
C VAL A 286 -13.20 -12.47 2.07
N ALA A 287 -13.52 -13.36 1.13
CA ALA A 287 -12.60 -13.79 0.08
C ALA A 287 -13.07 -13.29 -1.29
N LEU A 288 -12.14 -12.82 -2.11
CA LEU A 288 -12.36 -12.40 -3.49
C LEU A 288 -11.50 -13.25 -4.45
N PRO A 289 -11.99 -13.60 -5.65
CA PRO A 289 -11.29 -14.44 -6.62
C PRO A 289 -10.16 -13.68 -7.32
N THR A 290 -9.13 -13.35 -6.55
CA THR A 290 -7.98 -12.50 -6.89
C THR A 290 -6.72 -13.03 -6.22
N GLY A 291 -5.57 -12.58 -6.71
CA GLY A 291 -4.28 -12.70 -6.04
C GLY A 291 -4.11 -11.69 -4.89
N HIS A 292 -2.85 -11.39 -4.58
CA HIS A 292 -2.50 -10.50 -3.46
C HIS A 292 -2.93 -9.05 -3.68
N ASN A 293 -2.88 -8.54 -4.91
CA ASN A 293 -3.15 -7.14 -5.23
C ASN A 293 -4.63 -6.95 -5.59
N VAL A 294 -5.51 -7.30 -4.64
CA VAL A 294 -6.98 -7.24 -4.79
C VAL A 294 -7.47 -5.91 -5.38
N HIS A 295 -6.87 -4.80 -4.95
CA HIS A 295 -7.22 -3.44 -5.38
C HIS A 295 -6.84 -3.12 -6.83
N GLU A 296 -5.80 -3.78 -7.37
CA GLU A 296 -5.42 -3.65 -8.79
C GLU A 296 -6.14 -4.67 -9.68
N GLU A 297 -6.42 -5.86 -9.16
CA GLU A 297 -7.04 -6.96 -9.90
C GLU A 297 -8.56 -6.83 -10.00
N ALA A 298 -9.23 -6.38 -8.92
CA ALA A 298 -10.68 -6.26 -8.85
C ALA A 298 -11.16 -5.00 -8.09
N PRO A 299 -10.76 -3.78 -8.50
CA PRO A 299 -11.08 -2.53 -7.80
C PRO A 299 -12.57 -2.31 -7.56
N THR A 300 -13.43 -2.63 -8.54
CA THR A 300 -14.89 -2.48 -8.40
C THR A 300 -15.48 -3.45 -7.38
N ALA A 301 -15.05 -4.71 -7.39
CA ALA A 301 -15.50 -5.71 -6.42
C ALA A 301 -15.04 -5.34 -5.01
N LEU A 302 -13.78 -4.89 -4.88
CA LEU A 302 -13.26 -4.40 -3.60
C LEU A 302 -14.06 -3.20 -3.08
N ALA A 303 -14.37 -2.21 -3.92
CA ALA A 303 -15.17 -1.05 -3.52
C ALA A 303 -16.59 -1.45 -3.06
N GLN A 304 -17.21 -2.42 -3.72
CA GLN A 304 -18.49 -2.99 -3.32
C GLN A 304 -18.40 -3.66 -1.94
N THR A 305 -17.39 -4.52 -1.73
CA THR A 305 -17.15 -5.18 -0.44
C THR A 305 -16.90 -4.16 0.69
N ILE A 306 -16.10 -3.13 0.45
CA ILE A 306 -15.89 -2.05 1.42
C ILE A 306 -17.22 -1.37 1.78
N THR A 307 -18.08 -1.10 0.79
CA THR A 307 -19.40 -0.47 1.01
C THR A 307 -20.32 -1.37 1.86
N GLU A 308 -20.31 -2.68 1.60
CA GLU A 308 -21.10 -3.65 2.36
C GLU A 308 -20.63 -3.74 3.82
N LEU A 309 -19.32 -3.84 4.05
CA LEU A 309 -18.73 -3.91 5.40
C LEU A 309 -19.04 -2.66 6.23
N ARG A 310 -19.02 -1.47 5.62
CA ARG A 310 -19.43 -0.21 6.29
C ARG A 310 -20.91 -0.20 6.68
N SER A 311 -21.76 -0.86 5.89
CA SER A 311 -23.22 -0.86 6.08
C SER A 311 -23.71 -1.87 7.12
N VAL A 312 -22.88 -2.86 7.46
CA VAL A 312 -23.16 -3.83 8.53
C VAL A 312 -23.02 -3.17 9.91
N GLU A 313 -22.17 -2.17 10.05
CA GLU A 313 -21.82 -1.53 11.33
C GLU A 313 -22.71 -0.34 11.70
N GLN A 314 -23.50 0.17 10.75
CA GLN A 314 -24.49 1.24 10.99
C GLN A 314 -25.86 0.70 11.47
N ARG A 315 -25.98 -0.60 11.72
CA ARG A 315 -27.19 -1.28 12.20
C ARG A 315 -27.00 -1.79 13.62
#